data_AF-A0A1B6NUV5-F1
#
_entry.id   AF-A0A1B6NUV5-F1
#
_cell.length_a   1.000
_cell.length_b   1.000
_cell.length_c   1.000
_cell.angle_alpha   90.00
_cell.angle_beta   90.00
_cell.angle_gamma   90.00
#
_symmetry.space_group_name_H-M   'P 1'
#
loop_
_entity.id
_entity.type
_entity.pdbx_description
1 polymer ?
#
loop_
_entity_poly.entity_id
_entity_poly.type
_entity_poly.pdbx_seq_one_letter_code
_entity_poly.pdbx_strand_id
1 'polypeptide(L)'
;QYGGDIQNRVRFLNEITDAVVGVWGGDRVGVHLAPRGDSHDMGDSDARALFTQVARDMRARGVAFLCLRERVAEDSLLDAIRDAFGGPVIATRA
;
A
#
# COMPACT_ATOMS: atom_id res chain seq x y z
N GLN A 1 -3.35 19.21 5.25
CA GLN A 1 -2.48 18.68 4.18
C GLN A 1 -2.12 17.20 4.32
N TYR A 2 -1.97 16.65 5.54
CA TYR A 2 -1.64 15.22 5.80
C TYR A 2 -2.80 14.41 6.43
N GLY A 3 -4.05 14.84 6.23
CA GLY A 3 -5.23 14.20 6.80
C GLY A 3 -6.51 14.69 6.10
N GLY A 4 -7.65 14.11 6.48
CA GLY A 4 -8.93 14.28 5.77
C GLY A 4 -9.03 13.29 4.61
N ASP A 5 -9.12 13.79 3.39
CA ASP A 5 -9.30 12.95 2.19
C ASP A 5 -8.14 11.97 1.97
N ILE A 6 -8.42 10.87 1.27
CA ILE A 6 -7.47 9.80 0.95
C ILE A 6 -6.15 10.36 0.38
N GLN A 7 -6.22 11.30 -0.56
CA GLN A 7 -5.05 11.92 -1.19
C GLN A 7 -4.11 12.59 -0.19
N ASN A 8 -4.66 13.22 0.85
CA ASN A 8 -3.86 13.85 1.89
C ASN A 8 -3.28 12.81 2.86
N ARG A 9 -4.00 11.72 3.11
CA ARG A 9 -3.56 10.66 4.03
C ARG A 9 -2.44 9.80 3.44
N VAL A 10 -2.48 9.51 2.15
CA VAL A 10 -1.40 8.76 1.46
C VAL A 10 -0.16 9.61 1.21
N ARG A 11 -0.27 10.94 1.26
CA ARG A 11 0.80 11.89 0.95
C ARG A 11 2.11 11.58 1.68
N PHE A 12 2.05 11.30 2.98
CA PHE A 12 3.27 11.07 3.76
C PHE A 12 3.99 9.78 3.34
N LEU A 13 3.24 8.70 3.09
CA LEU A 13 3.80 7.46 2.53
C LEU A 13 4.43 7.69 1.16
N ASN A 14 3.77 8.49 0.32
CA ASN A 14 4.26 8.84 -1.01
C ASN A 14 5.57 9.63 -0.94
N GLU A 15 5.66 10.64 -0.07
CA GLU A 15 6.87 11.44 0.14
C GLU A 15 8.05 10.59 0.65
N ILE A 16 7.79 9.66 1.59
CA ILE A 16 8.80 8.70 2.05
C ILE A 16 9.26 7.81 0.89
N THR A 17 8.32 7.29 0.11
CA THR A 17 8.63 6.42 -1.02
C THR A 17 9.47 7.15 -2.05
N ASP A 18 9.11 8.38 -2.40
CA ASP A 18 9.86 9.22 -3.34
C ASP A 18 11.30 9.47 -2.86
N ALA A 19 11.48 9.75 -1.57
CA ALA A 19 12.81 9.95 -0.98
C ALA A 19 13.67 8.68 -1.07
N VAL A 20 13.11 7.51 -0.77
CA VAL A 20 13.85 6.23 -0.80
C VAL A 20 14.13 5.80 -2.25
N VAL A 21 13.16 5.96 -3.15
CA VAL A 21 13.30 5.70 -4.58
C VAL A 21 14.38 6.60 -5.20
N GLY A 22 14.47 7.86 -4.77
CA GLY A 22 15.53 8.78 -5.21
C GLY A 22 16.95 8.31 -4.90
N VAL A 23 17.13 7.44 -3.89
CA VAL A 23 18.43 6.87 -3.53
C VAL A 23 18.70 5.54 -4.25
N TRP A 24 17.70 4.66 -4.31
CA TRP A 24 17.91 3.26 -4.68
C TRP A 24 17.38 2.87 -6.07
N GLY A 25 16.52 3.70 -6.67
CA GLY A 25 15.69 3.31 -7.81
C GLY A 25 14.45 2.53 -7.38
N GLY A 26 13.32 2.70 -8.09
CA GLY A 26 12.04 2.07 -7.76
C GLY A 26 12.11 0.54 -7.77
N ASP A 27 12.86 -0.02 -8.71
CA ASP A 27 13.09 -1.45 -8.90
C ASP A 27 13.83 -2.14 -7.74
N ARG A 28 14.30 -1.37 -6.73
CA ARG A 28 14.95 -1.89 -5.51
C ARG A 28 14.24 -1.52 -4.22
N VAL A 29 13.07 -0.88 -4.30
CA VAL A 29 12.29 -0.44 -3.14
C VAL A 29 11.01 -1.25 -3.04
N GLY A 30 10.72 -1.79 -1.87
CA GLY A 30 9.46 -2.46 -1.56
C GLY A 30 8.67 -1.71 -0.48
N VAL A 31 7.35 -1.85 -0.49
CA VAL A 31 6.46 -1.23 0.52
C VAL A 31 5.64 -2.30 1.23
N HIS A 32 5.62 -2.25 2.56
CA HIS A 32 4.88 -3.18 3.40
C HIS A 32 3.56 -2.56 3.89
N LEU A 33 2.46 -3.26 3.65
CA LEU A 33 1.10 -2.82 3.97
C LEU A 33 0.37 -3.89 4.80
N ALA A 34 -0.47 -3.44 5.73
CA ALA A 34 -1.32 -4.29 6.56
C ALA A 34 -2.79 -3.83 6.42
N PRO A 35 -3.47 -4.18 5.31
CA PRO A 35 -4.73 -3.56 4.91
C PRO A 35 -5.91 -3.83 5.86
N ARG A 36 -5.82 -4.89 6.67
CA ARG A 36 -6.85 -5.24 7.65
C ARG A 36 -6.93 -4.27 8.83
N GLY A 37 -5.84 -3.57 9.15
CA GLY A 37 -5.80 -2.66 10.31
C GLY A 37 -6.03 -3.35 11.67
N ASP A 38 -5.95 -4.68 11.77
CA ASP A 38 -6.30 -5.45 12.97
C ASP A 38 -5.22 -5.44 14.08
N SER A 39 -4.33 -4.46 14.08
CA SER A 39 -3.24 -4.32 15.04
C SER A 39 -3.09 -2.87 15.50
N HIS A 40 -2.74 -2.67 16.77
CA HIS A 40 -2.45 -1.34 17.35
C HIS A 40 -3.59 -0.32 17.22
N ASP A 41 -4.83 -0.78 17.39
CA ASP A 41 -6.04 0.06 17.28
C ASP A 41 -6.17 0.81 15.94
N MET A 42 -5.62 0.22 14.88
CA MET A 42 -5.78 0.74 13.53
C MET A 42 -7.17 0.42 12.97
N GLY A 43 -7.54 1.16 11.93
CA GLY A 43 -8.79 0.97 11.20
C GLY A 43 -8.97 2.04 10.15
N ASP A 44 -9.82 1.77 9.17
CA ASP A 44 -10.22 2.75 8.18
C ASP A 44 -11.69 2.60 7.82
N SER A 45 -12.39 3.72 7.59
CA SER A 45 -13.79 3.70 7.18
C SER A 45 -13.99 3.16 5.75
N ASP A 46 -12.97 3.23 4.89
CA ASP A 46 -12.96 2.64 3.55
C ASP A 46 -11.55 2.15 3.18
N ALA A 47 -11.12 1.07 3.85
CA ALA A 47 -9.81 0.47 3.64
C ALA A 47 -9.60 0.08 2.15
N ARG A 48 -10.65 -0.37 1.47
CA ARG A 48 -10.58 -0.75 0.05
C ARG A 48 -10.16 0.44 -0.81
N ALA A 49 -10.81 1.60 -0.66
CA ALA A 49 -10.46 2.79 -1.42
C ALA A 49 -9.05 3.29 -1.09
N LEU A 50 -8.70 3.33 0.20
CA LEU A 50 -7.39 3.80 0.66
C LEU A 50 -6.25 2.94 0.09
N PHE A 51 -6.29 1.63 0.31
CA PHE A 51 -5.19 0.74 -0.10
C PHE A 51 -5.15 0.53 -1.62
N THR A 52 -6.29 0.65 -2.32
CA THR A 52 -6.30 0.70 -3.79
C THR A 52 -5.58 1.96 -4.29
N GLN A 53 -5.77 3.12 -3.65
CA GLN A 53 -5.05 4.34 -4.02
C GLN A 53 -3.55 4.19 -3.76
N VAL A 54 -3.14 3.66 -2.60
CA VAL A 54 -1.74 3.38 -2.30
C VAL A 54 -1.12 2.47 -3.38
N ALA A 55 -1.80 1.40 -3.78
CA ALA A 55 -1.32 0.49 -4.81
C ALA A 55 -1.07 1.19 -6.16
N ARG A 56 -1.96 2.12 -6.57
CA ARG A 56 -1.78 2.93 -7.79
C ARG A 56 -0.59 3.88 -7.67
N ASP A 57 -0.43 4.52 -6.52
CA ASP A 57 0.67 5.46 -6.27
C ASP A 57 2.02 4.75 -6.28
N MET A 58 2.07 3.53 -5.73
CA MET A 58 3.27 2.68 -5.73
C MET A 58 3.61 2.18 -7.14
N ARG A 59 2.59 1.81 -7.93
CA ARG A 59 2.77 1.49 -9.35
C ARG A 59 3.37 2.64 -10.13
N ALA A 60 2.85 3.86 -9.94
CA ALA A 60 3.33 5.05 -10.64
C ALA A 60 4.81 5.36 -10.33
N ARG A 61 5.28 4.98 -9.13
CA ARG A 61 6.68 5.10 -8.69
C ARG A 61 7.58 3.96 -9.15
N GLY A 62 7.01 2.92 -9.74
CA GLY A 62 7.75 1.74 -10.19
C GLY A 62 8.40 0.98 -9.04
N VAL A 63 7.79 0.95 -7.85
CA VAL A 63 8.34 0.17 -6.73
C VAL A 63 8.41 -1.31 -7.09
N ALA A 64 9.42 -2.01 -6.58
CA ALA A 64 9.75 -3.38 -6.94
C ALA A 64 8.65 -4.39 -6.57
N PHE A 65 8.07 -4.23 -5.37
CA PHE A 65 7.02 -5.11 -4.87
C PHE A 65 6.20 -4.45 -3.76
N LEU A 66 4.99 -4.97 -3.56
CA LEU A 66 4.21 -4.75 -2.34
C LEU A 66 4.26 -6.01 -1.47
N CYS A 67 4.59 -5.84 -0.20
CA CYS A 67 4.43 -6.88 0.81
C CYS A 67 3.11 -6.65 1.54
N LEU A 68 2.23 -7.64 1.58
CA LEU A 68 0.92 -7.54 2.22
C LEU A 68 0.85 -8.50 3.42
N ARG A 69 0.65 -7.94 4.61
CA ARG A 69 0.27 -8.69 5.81
C ARG A 69 -1.24 -8.86 5.83
N GLU A 70 -1.71 -10.02 5.37
CA GLU A 70 -3.13 -10.27 5.23
C GLU A 70 -3.43 -11.78 5.18
N ARG A 71 -4.50 -12.21 5.87
CA ARG A 71 -5.08 -13.54 5.66
C ARG A 71 -6.12 -13.51 4.54
N VAL A 72 -6.13 -14.57 3.71
CA VAL A 72 -7.17 -14.76 2.69
C VAL A 72 -8.50 -15.10 3.37
N ALA A 73 -9.51 -14.26 3.15
CA ALA A 73 -10.90 -14.44 3.58
C ALA A 73 -11.82 -13.62 2.66
N GLU A 74 -13.13 -13.63 2.92
CA GLU A 74 -14.14 -12.94 2.10
C GLU A 74 -13.90 -11.42 1.99
N ASP A 75 -13.42 -10.80 3.06
CA ASP A 75 -13.10 -9.38 3.14
C ASP A 75 -11.69 -9.04 2.63
N SER A 76 -11.05 -9.96 1.90
CA SER A 76 -9.68 -9.77 1.45
C SER A 76 -9.54 -8.64 0.43
N LEU A 77 -8.53 -7.80 0.62
CA LEU A 77 -8.18 -6.70 -0.28
C LEU A 77 -7.04 -7.07 -1.25
N LEU A 78 -6.49 -8.28 -1.15
CA LEU A 78 -5.37 -8.77 -1.96
C LEU A 78 -5.63 -8.59 -3.47
N ASP A 79 -6.79 -9.00 -3.96
CA ASP A 79 -7.10 -8.94 -5.39
C ASP A 79 -7.20 -7.49 -5.88
N ALA A 80 -7.88 -6.63 -5.14
CA ALA A 80 -8.01 -5.21 -5.47
C ALA A 80 -6.64 -4.50 -5.49
N ILE A 81 -5.78 -4.80 -4.52
CA ILE A 81 -4.43 -4.24 -4.43
C ILE A 81 -3.55 -4.77 -5.56
N ARG A 82 -3.61 -6.07 -5.86
CA ARG A 82 -2.85 -6.69 -6.96
C ARG A 82 -3.23 -6.10 -8.30
N ASP A 83 -4.52 -5.96 -8.58
CA ASP A 83 -5.02 -5.41 -9.85
C ASP A 83 -4.63 -3.93 -10.02
N ALA A 84 -4.69 -3.15 -8.93
CA ALA A 84 -4.32 -1.75 -8.93
C ALA A 84 -2.80 -1.53 -9.07
N PHE A 85 -1.99 -2.38 -8.43
CA PHE A 85 -0.53 -2.31 -8.47
C PHE A 85 0.03 -2.82 -9.80
N GLY A 86 -0.49 -3.93 -10.33
CA GLY A 86 -0.03 -4.51 -11.59
C GLY A 86 1.42 -5.05 -11.58
N GLY A 87 2.04 -5.16 -10.40
CA GLY A 87 3.39 -5.69 -10.20
C GLY A 87 3.44 -6.80 -9.15
N PRO A 88 4.65 -7.23 -8.72
CA PRO A 88 4.82 -8.30 -7.74
C PRO A 88 4.18 -7.99 -6.38
N VAL A 89 3.31 -8.89 -5.91
CA VAL A 89 2.72 -8.83 -4.57
C VAL A 89 3.14 -10.07 -3.77
N ILE A 90 3.79 -9.84 -2.63
CA ILE A 90 4.21 -10.88 -1.70
C ILE A 90 3.21 -10.90 -0.54
N ALA A 91 2.36 -11.93 -0.49
CA ALA A 91 1.42 -12.12 0.61
C ALA A 91 2.09 -12.87 1.76
N THR A 92 1.91 -12.35 2.98
CA THR A 92 2.37 -12.97 4.22
C THR A 92 1.18 -13.27 5.11
N ARG A 93 1.23 -14.42 5.79
CA ARG A 93 0.17 -14.85 6.68
C ARG A 93 0.39 -14.20 8.05
N ALA A 94 -0.60 -13.43 8.51
CA ALA A 94 -0.72 -13.01 9.90
C ALA A 94 -1.90 -13.72 10.57
#